data_AF-A0A932MCC0-F1
#
_entry.id   AF-A0A932MCC0-F1
#
_cell.length_a   1.000
_cell.length_b   1.000
_cell.length_c   1.000
_cell.angle_alpha   90.00
_cell.angle_beta   90.00
_cell.angle_gamma   90.00
#
_symmetry.space_group_name_H-M   'P 1'
#
loop_
_entity.id
_entity.type
_entity.pdbx_description
1 polymer ?
#
loop_
_entity_poly.entity_id
_entity_poly.type
_entity_poly.pdbx_seq_one_letter_code
_entity_poly.pdbx_strand_id
1 'polypeptide(L)'
;MRKVARSINAPLQANVSEGSGKTPVLHFARLHEIGFKIISYSGLLQRTAMRGMLNALEVLKNEGSAISLYPDHLCSLLDRSELLGLQRFYQLEERLYGPLMESEKSWRPALEALSGSAPGSDALPI
;
A
#
# COMPACT_ATOMS: atom_id res chain seq x y z
N MET A 1 24.26 -10.89 18.04
CA MET A 1 23.43 -9.67 17.86
C MET A 1 23.10 -8.94 19.15
N ARG A 2 22.47 -9.53 20.18
CA ARG A 2 22.12 -8.79 21.43
C ARG A 2 23.27 -7.99 22.07
N LYS A 3 24.47 -8.58 22.12
CA LYS A 3 25.67 -7.89 22.65
C LYS A 3 26.04 -6.66 21.81
N VAL A 4 26.10 -6.83 20.48
CA VAL A 4 26.38 -5.75 19.51
C VAL A 4 25.31 -4.65 19.58
N ALA A 5 24.04 -5.05 19.71
CA ALA A 5 22.94 -4.09 19.76
C ALA A 5 22.97 -3.22 21.02
N ARG A 6 23.46 -3.76 22.14
CA ARG A 6 23.62 -3.01 23.40
C ARG A 6 24.88 -2.14 23.42
N SER A 7 25.91 -2.46 22.64
CA SER A 7 27.17 -1.72 22.63
C SER A 7 27.14 -0.47 21.74
N ILE A 8 26.13 -0.32 20.88
CA ILE A 8 26.02 0.81 19.97
C ILE A 8 24.97 1.79 20.52
N ASN A 9 25.40 3.02 20.84
CA ASN A 9 24.51 4.07 21.34
C ASN A 9 23.81 4.82 20.19
N ALA A 10 23.10 4.08 19.33
CA ALA A 10 22.32 4.63 18.21
C ALA A 10 21.18 3.66 17.82
N PRO A 11 20.11 4.15 17.18
CA PRO A 11 19.07 3.29 16.62
C PRO A 11 19.66 2.33 15.58
N LEU A 12 19.42 1.04 15.75
CA LEU A 12 19.86 0.01 14.81
C LEU A 12 18.73 -0.45 13.91
N GLN A 13 19.05 -0.67 12.63
CA GLN A 13 18.14 -1.23 11.64
C GLN A 13 18.42 -2.71 11.41
N ALA A 14 17.37 -3.52 11.41
CA ALA A 14 17.40 -4.88 10.88
C ALA A 14 16.89 -4.87 9.43
N ASN A 15 17.70 -5.35 8.50
CA ASN A 15 17.27 -5.62 7.12
C ASN A 15 16.80 -7.07 6.99
N VAL A 16 15.49 -7.27 7.00
CA VAL A 16 14.85 -8.57 6.81
C VAL A 16 14.74 -8.83 5.31
N SER A 17 15.29 -9.96 4.86
CA SER A 17 15.24 -10.40 3.48
C SER A 17 14.91 -11.88 3.41
N GLU A 18 13.68 -12.18 2.99
CA GLU A 18 13.12 -13.53 2.93
C GLU A 18 13.82 -14.37 1.86
N GLY A 19 14.20 -15.60 2.20
CA GLY A 19 14.81 -16.54 1.26
C GLY A 19 16.30 -16.32 0.98
N SER A 20 16.95 -15.31 1.57
CA SER A 20 18.40 -15.12 1.46
C SER A 20 19.21 -16.14 2.27
N GLY A 21 18.57 -16.77 3.28
CA GLY A 21 19.18 -17.70 4.24
C GLY A 21 20.15 -17.07 5.24
N LYS A 22 20.60 -15.84 4.99
CA LYS A 22 21.61 -15.15 5.81
C LYS A 22 21.02 -14.42 7.02
N THR A 23 19.82 -13.87 6.85
CA THR A 23 19.09 -13.18 7.93
C THR A 23 17.89 -14.04 8.32
N PRO A 24 17.83 -14.55 9.56
CA PRO A 24 16.64 -15.25 10.04
C PRO A 24 15.42 -14.36 9.99
N VAL A 25 14.31 -14.86 9.44
CA VAL A 25 13.02 -14.15 9.42
C VAL A 25 12.39 -14.31 10.80
N LEU A 26 12.67 -13.36 11.69
CA LEU A 26 12.11 -13.30 13.03
C LEU A 26 10.90 -12.36 13.07
N HIS A 27 9.97 -12.63 13.98
CA HIS A 27 8.89 -11.69 14.30
C HIS A 27 9.47 -10.35 14.77
N PHE A 28 8.86 -9.23 14.37
CA PHE A 28 9.36 -7.88 14.66
C PHE A 28 9.56 -7.64 16.17
N ALA A 29 8.68 -8.18 17.02
CA ALA A 29 8.81 -8.09 18.48
C ALA A 29 10.13 -8.71 18.98
N ARG A 30 10.56 -9.83 18.39
CA ARG A 30 11.82 -10.47 18.77
C ARG A 30 13.03 -9.67 18.31
N LEU A 31 12.96 -9.03 17.15
CA LEU A 31 14.00 -8.09 16.68
C LEU A 31 14.09 -6.88 17.61
N HIS A 32 12.95 -6.37 18.06
CA HIS A 32 12.91 -5.28 19.05
C HIS A 32 13.56 -5.69 20.37
N GLU A 33 13.22 -6.87 20.91
CA GLU A 33 13.87 -7.41 22.12
C GLU A 33 15.38 -7.57 21.95
N ILE A 34 15.86 -7.86 20.74
CA ILE A 34 17.30 -7.98 20.46
C ILE A 34 18.01 -6.62 20.54
N GLY A 35 17.29 -5.53 20.25
CA GLY A 35 17.78 -4.15 20.32
C GLY A 35 17.61 -3.34 19.03
N PHE A 36 16.97 -3.90 18.00
CA PHE A 36 16.68 -3.15 16.76
C PHE A 36 15.50 -2.20 16.96
N LYS A 37 15.58 -1.02 16.36
CA LYS A 37 14.54 0.04 16.42
C LYS A 37 13.87 0.28 15.08
N ILE A 38 14.53 -0.09 13.99
CA ILE A 38 14.00 0.00 12.63
C ILE A 38 14.05 -1.39 12.01
N ILE A 39 12.98 -1.78 11.33
CA ILE A 39 12.88 -3.08 10.68
C ILE A 39 12.44 -2.84 9.25
N SER A 40 13.30 -3.18 8.28
CA SER A 40 13.02 -2.99 6.86
C SER A 40 12.81 -4.34 6.19
N TYR A 41 11.72 -4.48 5.45
CA TYR A 41 11.40 -5.65 4.63
C TYR A 41 11.76 -5.36 3.17
N SER A 42 13.06 -5.45 2.87
CA SER A 42 13.58 -4.99 1.58
C SER A 42 13.11 -5.89 0.44
N GLY A 43 12.42 -5.29 -0.52
CA GLY A 43 11.93 -5.99 -1.71
C GLY A 43 10.69 -6.87 -1.48
N LEU A 44 10.11 -6.91 -0.28
CA LEU A 44 8.90 -7.69 0.01
C LEU A 44 7.76 -7.30 -0.94
N LEU A 45 7.43 -6.01 -1.01
CA LEU A 45 6.35 -5.50 -1.89
C LEU A 45 6.65 -5.75 -3.36
N GLN A 46 7.89 -5.52 -3.80
CA GLN A 46 8.28 -5.77 -5.19
C GLN A 46 8.13 -7.24 -5.56
N ARG A 47 8.61 -8.17 -4.72
CA ARG A 47 8.58 -9.60 -4.99
C ARG A 47 7.18 -10.18 -4.91
N THR A 48 6.35 -9.69 -4.00
CA THR A 48 4.93 -10.05 -3.92
C THR A 48 4.17 -9.53 -5.13
N ALA A 49 4.40 -8.28 -5.55
CA ALA A 49 3.82 -7.73 -6.78
C ALA A 49 4.22 -8.54 -8.02
N MET A 50 5.49 -8.92 -8.16
CA MET A 50 5.94 -9.79 -9.26
C MET A 50 5.17 -11.11 -9.29
N ARG A 51 4.97 -11.76 -8.14
CA ARG A 51 4.22 -13.02 -8.10
C ARG A 51 2.74 -12.82 -8.39
N GLY A 52 2.13 -11.75 -7.89
CA GLY A 52 0.73 -11.39 -8.19
C GLY A 52 0.50 -11.12 -9.69
N MET A 53 1.41 -10.37 -10.32
CA MET A 53 1.35 -10.11 -11.77
C MET A 53 1.48 -11.39 -12.59
N LEU A 54 2.41 -12.29 -12.23
CA LEU A 54 2.56 -13.58 -12.91
C LEU A 54 1.30 -14.46 -12.76
N ASN A 55 0.70 -14.50 -11.57
CA ASN A 55 -0.56 -15.21 -11.33
C ASN A 55 -1.69 -14.68 -12.23
N ALA A 56 -1.82 -13.35 -12.34
CA ALA A 56 -2.85 -12.75 -13.18
C ALA A 56 -2.68 -13.10 -14.67
N LEU A 57 -1.43 -13.12 -15.16
CA LEU A 57 -1.13 -13.54 -16.53
C LEU A 57 -1.44 -15.02 -16.78
N GLU A 58 -1.19 -15.89 -15.80
CA GLU A 58 -1.51 -17.31 -15.87
C GLU A 58 -3.03 -17.55 -15.95
N VAL A 59 -3.81 -16.88 -15.09
CA VAL A 59 -5.28 -16.92 -15.13
C VAL A 59 -5.79 -16.45 -16.49
N LEU A 60 -5.31 -15.30 -16.98
CA LEU A 60 -5.72 -14.76 -18.28
C LEU A 60 -5.42 -15.74 -19.43
N LYS A 61 -4.24 -16.37 -19.41
CA LYS A 61 -3.84 -17.35 -20.43
C LYS A 61 -4.73 -18.59 -20.42
N ASN A 62 -5.10 -19.09 -19.24
CA ASN A 62 -5.83 -20.34 -19.09
C ASN A 62 -7.34 -20.17 -19.29
N GLU A 63 -7.92 -19.06 -18.82
CA GLU A 63 -9.36 -18.83 -18.81
C GLU A 63 -9.84 -17.94 -19.97
N GLY A 64 -8.93 -17.25 -20.65
CA GLY A 64 -9.27 -16.24 -21.66
C GLY A 64 -9.89 -14.96 -21.07
N SER A 65 -9.92 -14.86 -19.74
CA SER A 65 -10.43 -13.73 -18.96
C SER A 65 -9.70 -13.67 -17.61
N ALA A 66 -9.75 -12.52 -16.93
CA ALA A 66 -9.17 -12.33 -15.60
C ALA A 66 -10.24 -12.05 -14.52
N ILE A 67 -11.52 -12.28 -14.85
CA ILE A 67 -12.64 -11.92 -13.96
C ILE A 67 -12.63 -12.72 -12.65
N SER A 68 -12.10 -13.94 -12.67
CA SER A 68 -11.97 -14.81 -11.49
C SER A 68 -11.01 -14.26 -10.42
N LEU A 69 -10.15 -13.30 -10.78
CA LEU A 69 -9.28 -12.60 -9.82
C LEU A 69 -10.04 -11.56 -8.99
N TYR A 70 -11.21 -11.12 -9.44
CA TYR A 70 -11.99 -10.11 -8.75
C TYR A 70 -12.92 -10.75 -7.71
N PRO A 71 -13.02 -10.21 -6.48
CA PRO A 71 -12.35 -9.00 -5.97
C PRO A 71 -11.02 -9.26 -5.24
N ASP A 72 -10.71 -10.53 -4.92
CA ASP A 72 -9.68 -10.86 -3.92
C ASP A 72 -8.23 -10.56 -4.35
N HIS A 73 -7.97 -10.52 -5.66
CA HIS A 73 -6.64 -10.34 -6.24
C HIS A 73 -6.55 -9.15 -7.20
N LEU A 74 -7.69 -8.49 -7.48
CA LEU A 74 -7.78 -7.32 -8.34
C LEU A 74 -8.64 -6.26 -7.66
N CYS A 75 -8.01 -5.17 -7.24
CA CYS A 75 -8.72 -4.03 -6.67
C CYS A 75 -9.75 -3.46 -7.65
N SER A 76 -10.86 -2.95 -7.13
CA SER A 76 -11.82 -2.23 -7.98
C SER A 76 -11.23 -0.91 -8.48
N LEU A 77 -11.85 -0.34 -9.52
CA LEU A 77 -11.50 0.99 -10.00
C LEU A 77 -11.74 2.07 -8.93
N LEU A 78 -12.70 1.86 -8.04
CA LEU A 78 -13.01 2.76 -6.93
C LEU A 78 -11.91 2.69 -5.85
N ASP A 79 -11.54 1.49 -5.40
CA ASP A 79 -10.46 1.30 -4.40
C ASP A 79 -9.15 1.91 -4.90
N ARG A 80 -8.85 1.72 -6.20
CA ARG A 80 -7.68 2.33 -6.83
C ARG A 80 -7.76 3.85 -6.82
N SER A 81 -8.93 4.41 -7.10
CA SER A 81 -9.13 5.87 -7.15
C SER A 81 -9.00 6.51 -5.77
N GLU A 82 -9.51 5.84 -4.73
CA GLU A 82 -9.31 6.23 -3.34
C GLU A 82 -7.83 6.16 -2.94
N LEU A 83 -7.16 5.04 -3.21
CA LEU A 83 -5.74 4.86 -2.90
C LEU A 83 -4.84 5.91 -3.56
N LEU A 84 -5.18 6.32 -4.79
CA LEU A 84 -4.46 7.36 -5.54
C LEU A 84 -4.89 8.78 -5.14
N GLY A 85 -5.86 8.93 -4.23
CA GLY A 85 -6.31 10.21 -3.72
C GLY A 85 -7.08 11.05 -4.74
N LEU A 86 -7.83 10.43 -5.65
CA LEU A 86 -8.56 11.14 -6.72
C LEU A 86 -9.46 12.26 -6.18
N GLN A 87 -10.09 12.07 -5.01
CA GLN A 87 -10.93 13.08 -4.38
C GLN A 87 -10.16 14.37 -4.04
N ARG A 88 -8.88 14.26 -3.66
CA ARG A 88 -8.03 15.42 -3.38
C ARG A 88 -7.79 16.25 -4.64
N PHE A 89 -7.69 15.61 -5.80
CA PHE A 89 -7.54 16.33 -7.06
C PHE A 89 -8.82 17.08 -7.44
N TYR A 90 -9.99 16.48 -7.24
CA TYR A 90 -11.27 17.17 -7.45
C TYR A 90 -11.43 18.40 -6.56
N GLN A 91 -11.11 18.29 -5.27
CA GLN A 91 -11.14 19.41 -4.34
C GLN A 91 -10.13 20.50 -4.73
N LEU A 92 -8.94 20.11 -5.17
CA LEU A 92 -7.91 21.05 -5.64
C LEU A 92 -8.38 21.82 -6.88
N GLU A 93 -8.97 21.13 -7.86
CA GLU A 93 -9.49 21.75 -9.07
C GLU A 93 -10.59 22.76 -8.75
N GLU A 94 -11.53 22.43 -7.87
CA GLU A 94 -12.61 23.35 -7.49
C GLU A 94 -12.12 24.56 -6.73
N ARG A 95 -11.13 24.39 -5.85
CA ARG A 95 -10.47 25.49 -5.15
C ARG A 95 -9.83 26.48 -6.12
N LEU A 96 -9.28 25.99 -7.24
CA LEU A 96 -8.52 26.81 -8.21
C LEU A 96 -9.37 27.40 -9.32
N TYR A 97 -10.34 26.64 -9.85
CA TYR A 97 -11.11 26.99 -11.04
C TYR A 97 -12.60 27.27 -10.75
N GLY A 98 -13.05 27.10 -9.51
CA GLY A 98 -14.47 27.15 -9.14
C GLY A 98 -15.19 25.82 -9.38
N PRO A 99 -16.52 25.77 -9.13
CA PRO A 99 -17.29 24.53 -9.24
C PRO A 99 -17.14 23.89 -10.63
N LEU A 100 -16.71 22.64 -10.65
CA LEU A 100 -16.60 21.87 -11.89
C LEU A 100 -17.96 21.26 -12.25
N MET A 101 -18.30 21.24 -13.54
CA MET A 101 -19.47 20.50 -14.00
C MET A 101 -19.24 19.00 -13.79
N GLU A 102 -20.20 18.34 -13.15
CA GLU A 102 -20.23 16.89 -13.09
C GLU A 102 -20.45 16.31 -14.49
N SER A 103 -19.70 15.26 -14.80
CA SER A 103 -19.92 14.45 -16.00
C SER A 103 -20.51 13.09 -15.60
N GLU A 104 -21.28 12.47 -16.50
CA GLU A 104 -21.95 11.18 -16.26
C GLU A 104 -20.98 10.01 -15.93
N LYS A 105 -19.67 10.19 -16.13
CA LYS A 105 -18.62 9.19 -15.83
C LYS A 105 -17.79 9.57 -14.60
N SER A 106 -18.27 10.51 -13.79
CA SER A 106 -17.60 10.97 -12.58
C SER A 106 -17.62 9.90 -11.49
N TRP A 107 -16.47 9.68 -10.85
CA TRP A 107 -16.34 8.80 -9.68
C TRP A 107 -16.62 9.55 -8.37
N ARG A 108 -16.89 10.86 -8.42
CA ARG A 108 -17.08 11.73 -7.24
C ARG A 108 -18.17 11.23 -6.29
N PRO A 109 -19.41 10.92 -6.74
CA PRO A 109 -20.45 10.51 -5.80
C PRO A 109 -20.09 9.22 -5.06
N ALA A 110 -19.44 8.29 -5.75
CA ALA A 110 -18.98 7.03 -5.16
C ALA A 110 -17.83 7.25 -4.15
N LEU A 111 -16.88 8.13 -4.47
CA LEU A 111 -15.77 8.48 -3.57
C LEU A 111 -16.23 9.27 -2.34
N GLU A 112 -17.21 10.16 -2.48
CA GLU A 112 -17.82 10.91 -1.38
C GLU A 112 -18.59 9.99 -0.44
N ALA A 113 -19.38 9.07 -0.99
CA ALA A 113 -20.08 8.05 -0.20
C ALA A 113 -19.09 7.18 0.60
N LEU A 114 -17.93 6.86 0.02
CA LEU A 114 -16.89 6.09 0.68
C LEU A 114 -16.18 6.91 1.78
N SER A 115 -15.82 8.16 1.48
CA SER A 115 -15.14 9.09 2.41
C SER A 115 -16.02 9.49 3.59
N GLY A 116 -17.33 9.64 3.38
CA GLY A 116 -18.31 9.94 4.44
C GLY A 116 -18.48 8.83 5.49
N SER A 117 -17.94 7.65 5.23
CA SER A 117 -17.91 6.52 6.18
C SER A 117 -16.61 6.41 6.98
N ALA A 118 -15.57 7.21 6.66
CA ALA A 118 -14.28 7.21 7.33
C ALA A 118 -14.20 8.34 8.39
N PRO A 119 -13.83 8.04 9.65
CA PRO A 119 -13.62 9.08 10.66
C PRO A 119 -12.25 9.75 10.46
N GLY A 120 -12.23 11.06 10.25
CA GLY A 120 -11.06 11.89 10.50
C GLY A 120 -10.58 12.71 9.30
N SER A 121 -10.80 14.01 9.41
CA SER A 121 -10.24 15.06 8.58
C SER A 121 -8.71 15.07 8.65
N ASP A 122 -8.04 14.85 7.52
CA ASP A 122 -6.67 15.34 7.32
C ASP A 122 -6.71 16.42 6.22
N ALA A 123 -7.14 17.61 6.64
CA ALA A 123 -6.83 18.81 5.89
C ALA A 123 -5.30 18.97 5.92
N LEU A 124 -4.64 18.60 4.82
CA LEU A 124 -3.22 18.88 4.65
C LEU A 124 -3.02 20.40 4.54
N PRO A 125 -2.22 21.02 5.41
CA PRO A 125 -1.88 22.43 5.27
C PRO A 125 -0.95 22.60 4.07
N ILE A 126 -1.48 23.15 2.97
CA ILE A 126 -0.71 23.87 1.95
C ILE A 126 -1.53 25.05 1.39
#